data_AF-A0A645EEF0-F1
#
_entry.id   AF-A0A645EEF0-F1
#
_cell.length_a   1.000
_cell.length_b   1.000
_cell.length_c   1.000
_cell.angle_alpha   90.00
_cell.angle_beta   90.00
_cell.angle_gamma   90.00
#
_symmetry.space_group_name_H-M   'P 1'
#
loop_
_entity.id
_entity.type
_entity.pdbx_description
1 polymer ?
#
loop_
_entity_poly.entity_id
_entity_poly.type
_entity_poly.pdbx_seq_one_letter_code
_entity_poly.pdbx_strand_id
1 'polypeptide(L)'
;MQQIHFDENLKGFHGYDFDITIQSTLAGFTNYVAYDISLEHLSRGKPDKNYFKNLIIIFKKWEAQLPLIGLNISEEKKNKIPKFEKKRLKVLINRMIKTGFETKEILNETNYYRQLIGKTETRDIQAFLYFNIFFTRLFTRPKHFFKK
;
A
#
# COMPACT_ATOMS: atom_id res chain seq x y z
N MET A 1 29.76 -6.21 0.49
CA MET A 1 28.64 -7.15 0.35
C MET A 1 27.36 -6.40 0.64
N GLN A 2 26.39 -6.37 -0.28
CA GLN A 2 25.06 -5.83 0.03
C GLN A 2 24.35 -6.84 0.92
N GLN A 3 24.09 -6.46 2.16
CA GLN A 3 23.54 -7.35 3.16
C GLN A 3 22.02 -7.28 3.08
N ILE A 4 21.39 -8.30 2.49
CA ILE A 4 19.93 -8.48 2.53
C ILE A 4 19.57 -8.84 3.98
N HIS A 5 18.74 -8.04 4.63
CA HIS A 5 18.37 -8.24 6.03
C HIS A 5 16.95 -7.77 6.32
N PHE A 6 16.34 -8.31 7.37
CA PHE A 6 15.02 -7.86 7.81
C PHE A 6 15.08 -6.43 8.36
N ASP A 7 14.11 -5.61 7.98
CA ASP A 7 13.92 -4.28 8.55
C ASP A 7 13.17 -4.39 9.88
N GLU A 8 13.92 -4.31 10.98
CA GLU A 8 13.40 -4.39 12.36
C GLU A 8 12.44 -3.25 12.73
N ASN A 9 12.28 -2.23 11.87
CA ASN A 9 11.29 -1.17 12.06
C ASN A 9 9.87 -1.59 11.61
N LEU A 10 9.73 -2.65 10.82
CA LEU A 10 8.43 -3.16 10.39
C LEU A 10 7.74 -3.87 11.56
N LYS A 11 6.52 -3.41 11.90
CA LYS A 11 5.80 -3.94 13.05
C LYS A 11 5.00 -5.19 12.69
N GLY A 12 5.23 -6.28 13.41
CA GLY A 12 4.54 -7.55 13.20
C GLY A 12 4.98 -8.26 11.91
N PHE A 13 4.25 -9.30 11.50
CA PHE A 13 4.63 -10.18 10.38
C PHE A 13 4.05 -9.71 9.04
N HIS A 14 4.24 -8.43 8.70
CA HIS A 14 3.66 -7.83 7.50
C HIS A 14 4.67 -7.01 6.70
N GLY A 15 4.79 -7.29 5.40
CA GLY A 15 5.53 -6.46 4.45
C GLY A 15 7.03 -6.76 4.35
N TYR A 16 7.59 -7.58 5.24
CA TYR A 16 8.99 -8.00 5.16
C TYR A 16 9.30 -8.75 3.86
N ASP A 17 8.31 -9.42 3.29
CA ASP A 17 8.36 -10.12 2.01
C ASP A 17 8.61 -9.16 0.85
N PHE A 18 7.88 -8.05 0.80
CA PHE A 18 8.13 -6.99 -0.19
C PHE A 18 9.52 -6.37 0.00
N ASP A 19 9.89 -6.05 1.23
CA ASP A 19 11.18 -5.42 1.54
C ASP A 19 12.37 -6.29 1.09
N ILE A 20 12.38 -7.57 1.48
CA ILE A 20 13.42 -8.52 1.10
C ILE A 20 13.43 -8.76 -0.42
N THR A 21 12.26 -8.84 -1.07
CA THR A 21 12.16 -9.01 -2.53
C THR A 21 12.83 -7.85 -3.27
N ILE A 22 12.59 -6.62 -2.81
CA ILE A 22 13.18 -5.41 -3.38
C ILE A 22 14.69 -5.39 -3.12
N GLN A 23 15.13 -5.63 -1.88
CA GLN A 23 16.57 -5.72 -1.54
C GLN A 23 17.29 -6.74 -2.43
N SER A 24 16.70 -7.92 -2.61
CA SER A 24 17.26 -9.00 -3.43
C SER A 24 17.38 -8.58 -4.90
N THR A 25 16.34 -7.94 -5.44
CA THR A 25 16.36 -7.41 -6.82
C THR A 25 17.46 -6.37 -6.99
N LEU A 26 17.61 -5.44 -6.05
CA LEU A 26 18.63 -4.37 -6.13
C LEU A 26 20.05 -4.90 -5.92
N ALA A 27 20.20 -6.03 -5.23
CA ALA A 27 21.47 -6.74 -5.10
C ALA A 27 21.83 -7.61 -6.32
N GLY A 28 21.03 -7.57 -7.39
CA GLY A 28 21.28 -8.28 -8.64
C GLY A 28 20.76 -9.71 -8.67
N PHE A 29 19.99 -10.14 -7.65
CA PHE A 29 19.34 -11.44 -7.65
C PHE A 29 18.01 -11.40 -8.43
N THR A 30 17.60 -12.56 -8.94
CA THR A 30 16.31 -12.73 -9.61
C THR A 30 15.34 -13.44 -8.67
N ASN A 31 14.17 -12.85 -8.45
CA ASN A 31 13.08 -13.47 -7.70
C ASN A 31 12.27 -14.40 -8.63
N TYR A 32 12.09 -15.66 -8.23
CA TYR A 32 11.37 -16.67 -9.00
C TYR A 32 10.07 -17.10 -8.30
N VAL A 33 9.08 -17.51 -9.10
CA VAL A 33 7.87 -18.19 -8.63
C VAL A 33 7.90 -19.60 -9.23
N ALA A 34 7.97 -20.62 -8.38
CA ALA A 34 7.95 -22.02 -8.79
C ALA A 34 6.51 -22.55 -8.81
N TYR A 35 6.12 -23.20 -9.90
CA TYR A 35 4.78 -23.79 -10.05
C TYR A 35 4.77 -25.31 -9.86
N ASP A 36 5.95 -25.95 -9.83
CA ASP A 36 6.09 -27.40 -9.70
C ASP A 36 5.95 -27.90 -8.26
N ILE A 37 5.91 -26.96 -7.29
CA ILE A 37 5.74 -27.26 -5.87
C ILE A 37 4.35 -26.81 -5.45
N SER A 38 3.54 -27.76 -4.96
CA SER A 38 2.24 -27.46 -4.36
C SER A 38 2.38 -27.22 -2.87
N LEU A 39 1.98 -26.04 -2.41
CA LEU A 39 1.95 -25.66 -1.00
C LEU A 39 0.56 -25.17 -0.63
N GLU A 40 0.01 -25.67 0.48
CA GLU A 40 -1.25 -25.20 1.02
C GLU A 40 -1.03 -24.11 2.09
N HIS A 41 -1.59 -22.93 1.88
CA HIS A 41 -1.54 -21.83 2.84
C HIS A 41 -2.87 -21.75 3.61
N LEU A 42 -2.88 -22.30 4.83
CA LEU A 42 -4.09 -22.41 5.67
C LEU A 42 -4.51 -21.08 6.32
N SER A 43 -3.66 -20.05 6.28
CA SER A 43 -3.98 -18.74 6.85
C SER A 43 -4.74 -17.86 5.85
N ARG A 44 -5.83 -17.24 6.30
CA ARG A 44 -6.56 -16.24 5.50
C ARG A 44 -5.86 -14.88 5.46
N GLY A 45 -4.89 -14.65 6.36
CA GLY A 45 -4.31 -13.34 6.61
C GLY A 45 -5.30 -12.35 7.24
N LYS A 46 -4.77 -11.27 7.80
CA LYS A 46 -5.57 -10.19 8.39
C LYS A 46 -4.94 -8.83 8.03
N PRO A 47 -5.42 -8.14 6.99
CA PRO A 47 -4.90 -6.83 6.60
C PRO A 47 -5.45 -5.75 7.56
N ASP A 48 -4.84 -5.65 8.73
CA ASP A 48 -5.19 -4.68 9.77
C ASP A 48 -4.52 -3.32 9.56
N LYS A 49 -4.63 -2.42 10.55
CA LYS A 49 -4.00 -1.10 10.48
C LYS A 49 -2.47 -1.19 10.32
N ASN A 50 -1.82 -2.12 11.01
CA ASN A 50 -0.37 -2.28 10.98
C ASN A 50 0.10 -2.82 9.63
N TYR A 51 -0.65 -3.74 9.02
CA TYR A 51 -0.41 -4.20 7.66
C TYR A 51 -0.31 -3.03 6.67
N PHE A 52 -1.31 -2.14 6.65
CA PHE A 52 -1.28 -0.97 5.75
C PHE A 52 -0.21 0.06 6.13
N LYS A 53 0.12 0.22 7.43
CA LYS A 53 1.23 1.08 7.86
C LYS A 53 2.55 0.59 7.31
N ASN A 54 2.83 -0.71 7.44
CA ASN A 54 4.06 -1.30 6.91
C ASN A 54 4.13 -1.16 5.39
N LEU A 55 3.04 -1.39 4.65
CA LEU A 55 3.02 -1.19 3.20
C LEU A 55 3.33 0.26 2.79
N ILE A 56 2.82 1.25 3.53
CA ILE A 56 3.14 2.67 3.27
C ILE A 56 4.62 2.94 3.56
N ILE A 57 5.17 2.42 4.66
CA ILE A 57 6.59 2.54 5.02
C ILE A 57 7.47 1.96 3.92
N ILE A 58 7.18 0.72 3.48
CA ILE A 58 7.94 0.02 2.43
C ILE A 58 7.87 0.78 1.12
N PHE A 59 6.68 1.24 0.72
CA PHE A 59 6.54 2.02 -0.50
C PHE A 59 7.45 3.25 -0.46
N LYS A 60 7.40 4.03 0.63
CA LYS A 60 8.20 5.25 0.77
C LYS A 60 9.70 4.97 0.83
N LYS A 61 10.09 3.90 1.52
CA LYS A 61 11.49 3.43 1.59
C LYS A 61 12.06 3.15 0.20
N TRP A 62 11.25 2.58 -0.69
CA TRP A 62 11.68 2.14 -2.03
C TRP A 62 11.13 2.99 -3.17
N GLU A 63 10.61 4.18 -2.87
CA GLU A 63 9.93 5.04 -3.85
C GLU A 63 10.80 5.31 -5.08
N ALA A 64 12.08 5.60 -4.88
CA ALA A 64 13.02 5.94 -5.94
C ALA A 64 13.33 4.77 -6.88
N GLN A 65 13.09 3.54 -6.46
CA GLN A 65 13.36 2.31 -7.21
C GLN A 65 12.08 1.73 -7.83
N LEU A 66 10.92 2.25 -7.45
CA LEU A 66 9.63 1.80 -7.97
C LEU A 66 9.25 2.58 -9.25
N PRO A 67 8.48 1.97 -10.17
CA PRO A 67 7.99 0.60 -10.12
C PRO A 67 9.05 -0.42 -10.56
N LEU A 68 9.15 -1.54 -9.83
CA LEU A 68 9.89 -2.71 -10.30
C LEU A 68 9.01 -3.51 -11.26
N ILE A 69 9.52 -3.77 -12.46
CA ILE A 69 8.79 -4.45 -13.53
C ILE A 69 9.52 -5.74 -13.88
N GLY A 70 8.80 -6.86 -13.86
CA GLY A 70 9.35 -8.15 -14.29
C GLY A 70 9.70 -8.17 -15.77
N LEU A 71 10.74 -8.92 -16.14
CA LEU A 71 11.25 -9.01 -17.51
C LEU A 71 10.20 -9.42 -18.54
N ASN A 72 9.22 -10.25 -18.13
CA ASN A 72 8.21 -10.83 -19.02
C ASN A 72 6.91 -10.00 -19.11
N ILE A 73 6.94 -8.72 -18.74
CA ILE A 73 5.76 -7.83 -18.82
C ILE A 73 5.69 -7.15 -20.19
N SER A 74 4.59 -7.36 -20.90
CA SER A 74 4.33 -6.72 -22.20
C SER A 74 4.15 -5.20 -22.10
N GLU A 75 4.51 -4.47 -23.17
CA GLU A 75 4.32 -3.01 -23.26
C GLU A 75 2.86 -2.59 -23.03
N GLU A 76 1.90 -3.38 -23.53
CA GLU A 76 0.48 -3.14 -23.29
C GLU A 76 0.13 -3.13 -21.79
N LYS A 77 0.76 -4.01 -20.99
CA LYS A 77 0.57 -4.03 -19.53
C LYS A 77 1.26 -2.83 -18.87
N LYS A 78 2.46 -2.45 -19.33
CA LYS A 78 3.18 -1.26 -18.82
C LYS A 78 2.37 0.02 -19.04
N ASN A 79 1.75 0.18 -20.21
CA ASN A 79 0.89 1.32 -20.54
C ASN A 79 -0.34 1.45 -19.61
N LYS A 80 -0.75 0.37 -18.93
CA LYS A 80 -1.87 0.38 -17.98
C LYS A 80 -1.47 0.79 -16.55
N ILE A 81 -0.18 0.89 -16.24
CA ILE A 81 0.33 1.23 -14.88
C ILE A 81 -0.31 2.52 -14.34
N PRO A 82 -0.36 3.65 -15.06
CA PRO A 82 -0.95 4.89 -14.52
C PRO A 82 -2.44 4.76 -14.15
N LYS A 83 -3.18 3.91 -14.89
CA LYS A 83 -4.58 3.60 -14.58
C LYS A 83 -4.68 2.76 -13.31
N PHE A 84 -3.76 1.80 -13.13
CA PHE A 84 -3.70 0.97 -11.93
C PHE A 84 -3.34 1.79 -10.69
N GLU A 85 -2.37 2.71 -10.78
CA GLU A 85 -1.98 3.60 -9.67
C GLU A 85 -3.19 4.38 -9.13
N LYS A 86 -3.96 5.01 -10.03
CA LYS A 86 -5.19 5.74 -9.67
C LYS A 86 -6.21 4.83 -8.97
N LYS A 87 -6.41 3.62 -9.47
CA LYS A 87 -7.33 2.64 -8.88
C LYS A 87 -6.83 2.17 -7.51
N ARG A 88 -5.54 1.89 -7.38
CA ARG A 88 -4.90 1.40 -6.15
C ARG A 88 -4.89 2.44 -5.05
N LEU A 89 -4.68 3.71 -5.38
CA LEU A 89 -4.82 4.82 -4.43
C LEU A 89 -6.24 4.88 -3.83
N LYS A 90 -7.29 4.79 -4.65
CA LYS A 90 -8.68 4.74 -4.16
C LYS A 90 -8.90 3.55 -3.21
N VAL A 91 -8.30 2.39 -3.52
CA VAL A 91 -8.36 1.21 -2.65
C VAL A 91 -7.64 1.47 -1.33
N LEU A 92 -6.42 2.02 -1.36
CA LEU A 92 -5.64 2.35 -0.16
C LEU A 92 -6.42 3.29 0.76
N ILE A 93 -6.96 4.39 0.24
CA ILE A 93 -7.78 5.35 0.99
C ILE A 93 -8.92 4.64 1.72
N ASN A 94 -9.71 3.84 1.00
CA ASN A 94 -10.84 3.11 1.59
C ASN A 94 -10.39 2.09 2.65
N ARG A 95 -9.22 1.46 2.46
CA ARG A 95 -8.65 0.54 3.46
C ARG A 95 -8.20 1.29 4.70
N MET A 96 -7.55 2.44 4.57
CA MET A 96 -7.14 3.28 5.70
C MET A 96 -8.35 3.74 6.52
N ILE A 97 -9.43 4.14 5.86
CA ILE A 97 -10.69 4.52 6.52
C ILE A 97 -11.25 3.36 7.35
N LYS A 98 -11.40 2.18 6.74
CA LYS A 98 -11.98 0.98 7.37
C LYS A 98 -11.11 0.41 8.50
N THR A 99 -9.79 0.53 8.38
CA THR A 99 -8.84 0.04 9.38
C THR A 99 -8.55 1.03 10.51
N GLY A 100 -9.09 2.26 10.44
CA GLY A 100 -9.05 3.22 11.54
C GLY A 100 -7.77 4.03 11.62
N PHE A 101 -7.19 4.36 10.46
CA PHE A 101 -6.23 5.46 10.39
C PHE A 101 -6.89 6.76 10.82
N GLU A 102 -6.11 7.66 11.40
CA GLU A 102 -6.59 8.99 11.74
C GLU A 102 -6.91 9.78 10.47
N THR A 103 -7.84 10.73 10.56
CA THR A 103 -8.20 11.58 9.41
C THR A 103 -6.98 12.32 8.86
N LYS A 104 -6.12 12.84 9.75
CA LYS A 104 -4.87 13.51 9.38
C LYS A 104 -3.91 12.56 8.65
N GLU A 105 -3.72 11.33 9.14
CA GLU A 105 -2.93 10.29 8.47
C GLU A 105 -3.48 10.05 7.04
N ILE A 106 -4.80 9.84 6.90
CA ILE A 106 -5.44 9.58 5.60
C ILE A 106 -5.20 10.73 4.61
N LEU A 107 -5.35 11.98 5.05
CA LEU A 107 -5.18 13.16 4.21
C LEU A 107 -3.73 13.33 3.76
N ASN A 108 -2.79 13.18 4.70
CA ASN A 108 -1.36 13.30 4.42
C ASN A 108 -0.92 12.27 3.38
N GLU A 109 -1.26 11.00 3.60
CA GLU A 109 -0.91 9.93 2.66
C GLU A 109 -1.60 10.12 1.31
N THR A 110 -2.89 10.48 1.31
CA THR A 110 -3.62 10.75 0.07
C THR A 110 -2.95 11.86 -0.74
N ASN A 111 -2.59 12.98 -0.11
CA ASN A 111 -1.95 14.10 -0.80
C ASN A 111 -0.59 13.71 -1.36
N TYR A 112 0.23 12.99 -0.57
CA TYR A 112 1.53 12.50 -1.00
C TYR A 112 1.44 11.63 -2.27
N TYR A 113 0.62 10.57 -2.26
CA TYR A 113 0.47 9.69 -3.43
C TYR A 113 -0.14 10.38 -4.64
N ARG A 114 -1.00 11.38 -4.42
CA ARG A 114 -1.59 12.16 -5.52
C ARG A 114 -0.57 13.04 -6.23
N GLN A 115 0.33 13.66 -5.47
CA GLN A 115 1.45 14.43 -6.03
C GLN A 115 2.34 13.50 -6.86
N LEU A 116 2.63 12.30 -6.34
CA LEU A 116 3.42 11.30 -7.05
C LEU A 116 2.78 10.84 -8.37
N ILE A 117 1.45 10.69 -8.42
CA ILE A 117 0.71 10.29 -9.63
C ILE A 117 0.46 11.49 -10.59
N GLY A 118 0.94 12.69 -10.25
CA GLY A 118 0.81 13.89 -11.09
C GLY A 118 -0.60 14.50 -11.12
N LYS A 119 -1.40 14.36 -10.03
CA LYS A 119 -2.74 14.95 -9.94
C LYS A 119 -2.81 16.08 -8.89
N THR A 120 -2.82 17.33 -9.37
CA THR A 120 -2.79 18.57 -8.56
C THR A 120 -4.16 19.16 -8.19
N GLU A 121 -5.32 18.59 -8.56
CA GLU A 121 -6.62 19.19 -8.21
C GLU A 121 -6.96 19.10 -6.70
N THR A 122 -6.75 20.16 -5.95
CA THR A 122 -6.58 20.11 -4.48
C THR A 122 -7.85 20.28 -3.65
N ARG A 123 -8.89 20.98 -4.11
CA ARG A 123 -9.98 21.42 -3.20
C ARG A 123 -11.20 20.50 -3.12
N ASP A 124 -11.83 20.13 -4.24
CA ASP A 124 -13.12 19.41 -4.21
C ASP A 124 -13.00 17.98 -3.66
N ILE A 125 -11.84 17.35 -3.85
CA ILE A 125 -11.58 15.99 -3.40
C ILE A 125 -11.39 15.92 -1.87
N GLN A 126 -10.90 16.99 -1.23
CA GLN A 126 -10.77 16.99 0.24
C GLN A 126 -12.13 16.95 0.91
N ALA A 127 -13.08 17.80 0.48
CA ALA A 127 -14.45 17.78 0.99
C ALA A 127 -15.12 16.41 0.77
N PHE A 128 -14.98 15.85 -0.44
CA PHE A 128 -15.45 14.48 -0.74
C PHE A 128 -14.79 13.43 0.16
N LEU A 129 -13.49 13.56 0.43
CA LEU A 129 -12.75 12.63 1.28
C LEU A 129 -13.20 12.73 2.74
N TYR A 130 -13.38 13.94 3.28
CA TYR A 130 -13.94 14.14 4.62
C TYR A 130 -15.35 13.54 4.74
N PHE A 131 -16.20 13.79 3.75
CA PHE A 131 -17.53 13.19 3.66
C PHE A 131 -17.44 11.65 3.66
N ASN A 132 -16.60 11.08 2.79
CA ASN A 132 -16.43 9.63 2.70
C ASN A 132 -15.87 9.01 3.99
N ILE A 133 -14.93 9.69 4.66
CA ILE A 133 -14.41 9.29 5.98
C ILE A 133 -15.54 9.26 6.99
N PHE A 134 -16.33 10.34 7.07
CA PHE A 134 -17.43 10.47 8.01
C PHE A 134 -18.48 9.36 7.80
N PHE A 135 -19.03 9.24 6.58
CA PHE A 135 -20.06 8.25 6.27
C PHE A 135 -19.56 6.81 6.43
N THR A 136 -18.36 6.50 5.95
CA THR A 136 -17.83 5.14 6.09
C THR A 136 -17.61 4.80 7.57
N ARG A 137 -17.07 5.71 8.38
CA ARG A 137 -16.88 5.46 9.82
C ARG A 137 -18.22 5.37 10.56
N LEU A 138 -19.24 6.10 10.14
CA LEU A 138 -20.59 6.01 10.73
C LEU A 138 -21.11 4.56 10.66
N PHE A 139 -20.93 3.88 9.52
CA PHE A 139 -21.40 2.50 9.37
C PHE A 139 -20.40 1.42 9.83
N THR A 140 -19.09 1.68 9.73
CA THR A 140 -18.07 0.66 10.05
C THR A 140 -17.56 0.74 11.48
N ARG A 141 -17.60 1.92 12.11
CA ARG A 141 -17.12 2.17 13.48
C ARG A 141 -17.94 3.27 14.20
N PRO A 142 -19.27 3.13 14.34
CA PRO A 142 -20.14 4.14 14.96
C PRO A 142 -19.73 4.47 16.41
N LYS A 143 -19.11 3.51 17.12
CA LYS A 143 -18.64 3.67 18.50
C LYS A 143 -17.71 4.86 18.72
N HIS A 144 -17.06 5.40 17.68
CA HIS A 144 -16.24 6.60 17.80
C HIS A 144 -17.04 7.91 17.87
N PHE A 145 -18.30 7.91 17.48
CA PHE A 145 -19.17 9.10 17.47
C PHE A 145 -20.11 9.17 18.69
N PHE A 146 -20.39 8.03 19.32
CA PHE A 146 -21.38 7.92 20.40
C PHE A 146 -20.74 7.56 21.75
N LYS A 147 -19.47 7.89 21.98
CA LYS A 147 -18.89 7.81 23.33
C LYS A 147 -19.53 8.90 24.20
N LYS A 148 -20.31 8.46 25.20
CA LYS A 148 -20.73 9.28 26.34
C LYS A 148 -19.53 9.60 27.23
#